data_AF-A0A2M7FTZ4-F1
#
_entry.id   AF-A0A2M7FTZ4-F1
#
_cell.length_a   1.000
_cell.length_b   1.000
_cell.length_c   1.000
_cell.angle_alpha   90.00
_cell.angle_beta   90.00
_cell.angle_gamma   90.00
#
_symmetry.space_group_name_H-M   'P 1'
#
loop_
_entity.id
_entity.type
_entity.pdbx_description
1 polymer ?
#
loop_
_entity_poly.entity_id
_entity_poly.type
_entity_poly.pdbx_seq_one_letter_code
_entity_poly.pdbx_strand_id
1 'polypeptide(L)'
;MKHTQRGFTLIELVMVIVILGVLAAVALPKFVDLKGDAQLASMQGVAGAAASASAINYAGCSIATAASAPAKCKVVNTCDSIKQALSGGVWPAGYSAAAATELAANATSNGVSKTCTLTLADYTPATAVTFEIIGAGN
;
A
#
# COMPACT_ATOMS: atom_id res chain seq x y z
N MET A 1 3.71 10.63 63.30
CA MET A 1 4.07 9.25 62.91
C MET A 1 5.13 9.35 61.80
N LYS A 2 6.34 8.83 62.03
CA LYS A 2 7.47 8.93 61.09
C LYS A 2 7.30 7.82 60.04
N HIS A 3 7.04 8.18 58.78
CA HIS A 3 7.00 7.20 57.69
C HIS A 3 8.43 6.72 57.40
N THR A 4 8.72 5.44 57.67
CA THR A 4 9.94 4.78 57.19
C THR A 4 9.87 4.69 55.67
N GLN A 5 10.72 5.44 54.97
CA GLN A 5 10.97 5.25 53.54
C GLN A 5 11.67 3.90 53.36
N ARG A 6 10.95 2.91 52.85
CA ARG A 6 11.53 1.64 52.39
C ARG A 6 12.19 1.91 51.04
N GLY A 7 13.52 1.90 51.01
CA GLY A 7 14.28 1.96 49.76
C GLY A 7 14.09 0.70 48.93
N PHE A 8 14.19 0.83 47.60
CA PHE A 8 14.13 -0.28 46.66
C PHE A 8 15.37 -1.18 46.83
N THR A 9 15.19 -2.50 46.84
CA THR A 9 16.32 -3.42 47.00
C THR A 9 17.06 -3.63 45.67
N LEU A 10 18.37 -3.88 45.72
CA LEU A 10 19.15 -4.20 44.51
C LEU A 10 18.61 -5.45 43.81
N ILE A 11 18.08 -6.42 44.58
CA ILE A 11 17.51 -7.64 44.02
C ILE A 11 16.20 -7.38 43.27
N GLU A 12 15.35 -6.45 43.74
CA GLU A 12 14.16 -6.04 42.99
C GLU A 12 14.54 -5.37 41.66
N LEU A 13 15.60 -4.57 41.63
CA LEU A 13 16.06 -3.95 40.39
C LEU A 13 16.54 -5.01 39.39
N VAL A 14 17.34 -5.97 39.87
CA VAL A 14 17.89 -7.05 39.04
C VAL A 14 16.77 -7.98 38.54
N MET A 15 15.80 -8.35 39.38
CA MET A 15 14.72 -9.22 38.93
C MET A 15 13.85 -8.55 37.86
N VAL A 16 13.61 -7.24 37.96
CA VAL A 16 12.80 -6.50 36.98
C VAL A 16 13.47 -6.48 35.61
N ILE A 17 14.77 -6.18 35.53
CA ILE A 17 15.49 -6.18 34.24
C ILE A 17 15.57 -7.58 33.63
N VAL A 18 15.66 -8.63 34.45
CA VAL A 18 15.64 -10.02 33.97
C VAL A 18 14.27 -10.37 33.38
N ILE A 19 13.18 -10.04 34.08
CA ILE A 19 11.82 -10.28 33.57
C ILE A 19 11.58 -9.49 32.27
N LEU A 20 11.95 -8.20 32.23
CA LEU A 20 11.84 -7.39 31.01
C LEU A 20 12.70 -7.94 29.87
N GLY A 21 13.89 -8.46 30.17
CA GLY A 21 14.77 -9.09 29.18
C GLY A 21 14.14 -10.33 28.54
N VAL A 22 13.53 -11.21 29.33
CA VAL A 22 12.83 -12.41 28.82
C VAL A 22 11.60 -12.01 28.00
N LEU A 23 10.78 -11.08 28.49
CA LEU A 23 9.61 -10.58 27.77
C LEU A 23 9.99 -9.93 26.43
N ALA A 24 11.05 -9.13 26.41
CA ALA A 24 11.55 -8.50 25.18
C ALA A 24 12.03 -9.54 24.17
N ALA A 25 12.76 -10.58 24.60
CA ALA A 25 13.27 -11.63 23.73
C ALA A 25 12.16 -12.39 22.99
N VAL A 26 11.01 -12.63 23.63
CA VAL A 26 9.87 -13.33 23.00
C VAL A 26 8.94 -12.40 22.23
N ALA A 27 8.78 -11.15 22.68
CA ALA A 27 7.83 -10.20 22.07
C ALA A 27 8.40 -9.54 20.81
N LEU A 28 9.68 -9.17 20.79
CA LEU A 28 10.30 -8.44 19.68
C LEU A 28 10.17 -9.15 18.32
N PRO A 29 10.44 -10.47 18.19
CA PRO A 29 10.26 -11.16 16.91
C PRO A 29 8.83 -11.08 16.39
N LYS A 30 7.84 -11.26 17.28
CA LYS A 30 6.41 -11.18 16.92
C LYS A 30 5.99 -9.79 16.47
N PHE A 31 6.50 -8.73 17.10
CA PHE A 31 6.21 -7.36 16.69
C PHE A 31 6.75 -7.04 15.29
N VAL A 32 7.91 -7.58 14.92
CA VAL A 32 8.49 -7.39 13.58
C VAL A 32 7.65 -8.08 12.51
N ASP A 33 7.23 -9.33 12.75
CA ASP A 33 6.38 -10.09 11.82
C ASP A 33 5.03 -9.38 11.58
N LEU A 34 4.35 -8.96 12.65
CA LEU A 34 3.05 -8.28 12.56
C LEU A 34 3.11 -6.96 11.79
N LYS A 35 4.22 -6.22 11.90
CA LYS A 35 4.41 -5.00 11.13
C LYS A 35 4.50 -5.28 9.63
N GLY A 36 5.24 -6.32 9.25
CA GLY A 36 5.34 -6.77 7.86
C GLY A 36 3.97 -7.16 7.29
N ASP A 37 3.22 -7.98 8.02
CA ASP A 37 1.88 -8.43 7.62
C ASP A 37 0.89 -7.27 7.48
N ALA A 38 0.91 -6.31 8.40
CA ALA A 38 0.06 -5.12 8.34
C ALA A 38 0.36 -4.24 7.12
N GLN A 39 1.64 -4.08 6.78
CA GLN A 39 2.06 -3.34 5.58
C GLN A 39 1.64 -4.07 4.30
N LEU A 40 1.85 -5.39 4.24
CA LEU A 40 1.43 -6.21 3.10
C LEU A 40 -0.10 -6.16 2.90
N ALA A 41 -0.88 -6.29 3.97
CA ALA A 41 -2.33 -6.17 3.91
C ALA A 41 -2.78 -4.77 3.41
N SER A 42 -2.09 -3.72 3.85
CA SER A 42 -2.34 -2.35 3.38
C SER A 42 -2.03 -2.20 1.89
N MET A 43 -0.90 -2.76 1.42
CA MET A 43 -0.54 -2.77 0.00
C MET A 43 -1.57 -3.53 -0.85
N GLN A 44 -2.05 -4.68 -0.39
CA GLN A 44 -3.12 -5.42 -1.06
C GLN A 44 -4.42 -4.62 -1.13
N GLY A 45 -4.76 -3.88 -0.08
CA GLY A 45 -5.92 -2.99 -0.06
C GLY A 45 -5.82 -1.89 -1.13
N VAL A 46 -4.66 -1.24 -1.24
CA VAL A 46 -4.41 -0.20 -2.26
C VAL A 46 -4.41 -0.80 -3.68
N ALA A 47 -3.76 -1.95 -3.86
CA ALA A 47 -3.72 -2.66 -5.14
C ALA A 47 -5.13 -3.08 -5.61
N GLY A 48 -5.95 -3.62 -4.71
CA GLY A 48 -7.34 -3.97 -5.00
C GLY A 48 -8.22 -2.76 -5.31
N ALA A 49 -8.01 -1.65 -4.61
CA ALA A 49 -8.68 -0.39 -4.92
C ALA A 49 -8.29 0.14 -6.31
N ALA A 50 -7.02 0.07 -6.68
CA ALA A 50 -6.54 0.48 -7.99
C ALA A 50 -7.08 -0.39 -9.13
N ALA A 51 -7.11 -1.72 -8.94
CA ALA A 51 -7.71 -2.65 -9.90
C ALA A 51 -9.23 -2.41 -10.07
N SER A 52 -9.94 -2.16 -8.96
CA SER A 52 -11.37 -1.85 -9.02
C SER A 52 -11.62 -0.52 -9.72
N ALA A 53 -10.80 0.50 -9.42
CA ALA A 53 -10.87 1.80 -10.08
C ALA A 53 -10.57 1.69 -11.59
N SER A 54 -9.66 0.79 -12.01
CA SER A 54 -9.32 0.60 -13.42
C SER A 54 -10.49 0.02 -14.20
N ALA A 55 -11.17 -1.00 -13.65
CA ALA A 55 -12.36 -1.59 -14.25
C ALA A 55 -13.52 -0.58 -14.37
N ILE A 56 -13.79 0.19 -13.30
CA ILE A 56 -14.84 1.21 -13.31
C ILE A 56 -14.50 2.33 -14.30
N ASN A 57 -13.24 2.79 -14.33
CA ASN A 57 -12.78 3.83 -15.23
C ASN A 57 -12.90 3.40 -16.71
N TYR A 58 -12.51 2.17 -17.02
CA TYR A 58 -12.64 1.61 -18.36
C TYR A 58 -14.11 1.51 -18.79
N ALA A 59 -15.00 1.03 -17.92
CA ALA A 59 -16.43 0.99 -18.19
C ALA A 59 -17.00 2.39 -18.47
N GLY A 60 -16.60 3.38 -17.67
CA GLY A 60 -16.98 4.79 -17.86
C GLY A 60 -16.50 5.34 -19.21
N CYS A 61 -15.25 5.10 -19.59
CA CYS A 61 -14.73 5.51 -20.89
C CYS A 61 -15.41 4.78 -22.04
N SER A 62 -15.70 3.49 -21.91
CA SER A 62 -16.37 2.70 -22.96
C SER A 62 -17.73 3.26 -23.35
N ILE A 63 -18.45 3.86 -22.39
CA ILE A 63 -19.73 4.56 -22.63
C ILE A 63 -19.49 5.94 -23.27
N ALA A 64 -18.37 6.59 -22.94
CA ALA A 64 -17.95 7.88 -23.49
C ALA A 64 -17.11 7.73 -24.78
N THR A 65 -17.48 6.82 -25.68
CA THR A 65 -16.79 6.58 -26.96
C THR A 65 -15.29 6.24 -26.82
N ALA A 66 -14.92 5.58 -25.72
CA ALA A 66 -13.56 5.24 -25.31
C ALA A 66 -12.63 6.44 -25.06
N ALA A 67 -13.14 7.67 -25.14
CA ALA A 67 -12.40 8.90 -24.89
C ALA A 67 -12.50 9.35 -23.43
N SER A 68 -11.47 10.06 -22.97
CA SER A 68 -11.52 10.67 -21.63
C SER A 68 -12.63 11.72 -21.57
N ALA A 69 -13.43 11.66 -20.50
CA ALA A 69 -14.57 12.55 -20.32
C ALA A 69 -14.60 13.06 -18.87
N PRO A 70 -14.64 14.40 -18.65
CA PRO A 70 -14.72 14.99 -17.32
C PRO A 70 -15.84 14.35 -16.48
N ALA A 71 -15.53 14.02 -15.22
CA ALA A 71 -16.42 13.33 -14.27
C ALA A 71 -16.94 11.93 -14.68
N LYS A 72 -16.55 11.38 -15.83
CA LYS A 72 -16.97 10.04 -16.29
C LYS A 72 -15.82 9.04 -16.27
N CYS A 73 -14.66 9.45 -16.77
CA CYS A 73 -13.45 8.63 -16.71
C CYS A 73 -12.19 9.50 -16.90
N LYS A 74 -11.03 8.87 -16.76
CA LYS A 74 -9.70 9.44 -16.87
C LYS A 74 -8.86 8.65 -17.86
N VAL A 75 -7.87 9.31 -18.44
CA VAL A 75 -6.85 8.64 -19.25
C VAL A 75 -6.06 7.71 -18.34
N VAL A 76 -6.05 6.43 -18.70
CA VAL A 76 -5.19 5.40 -18.10
C VAL A 76 -4.35 4.79 -19.22
N ASN A 77 -3.06 5.10 -19.21
CA ASN A 77 -2.07 4.61 -20.17
C ASN A 77 -0.74 4.24 -19.51
N THR A 78 -0.65 4.35 -18.18
CA THR A 78 0.47 3.86 -17.37
C THR A 78 -0.03 3.37 -16.03
N CYS A 79 0.76 2.55 -15.35
CA CYS A 79 0.54 2.11 -13.98
C CYS A 79 0.40 3.25 -12.99
N ASP A 80 1.04 4.39 -13.23
CA ASP A 80 0.90 5.56 -12.37
C ASP A 80 -0.39 6.36 -12.68
N SER A 81 -0.81 6.43 -13.95
CA SER A 81 -1.99 7.21 -14.36
C SER A 81 -3.31 6.76 -13.73
N ILE A 82 -3.40 5.49 -13.28
CA ILE A 82 -4.58 4.96 -12.60
C ILE A 82 -4.90 5.68 -11.28
N LYS A 83 -3.91 6.36 -10.67
CA LYS A 83 -4.15 7.19 -9.48
C LYS A 83 -5.19 8.26 -9.69
N GLN A 84 -5.39 8.71 -10.93
CA GLN A 84 -6.43 9.69 -11.27
C GLN A 84 -7.86 9.13 -11.13
N ALA A 85 -8.03 7.81 -11.18
CA ALA A 85 -9.31 7.13 -10.94
C ALA A 85 -9.57 6.82 -9.46
N LEU A 86 -8.55 6.97 -8.61
CA LEU A 86 -8.68 6.87 -7.15
C LEU A 86 -9.22 8.17 -6.56
N SER A 87 -9.82 8.09 -5.37
CA SER A 87 -10.30 9.27 -4.65
C SER A 87 -9.14 10.21 -4.33
N GLY A 88 -9.22 11.47 -4.78
CA GLY A 88 -8.16 12.47 -4.61
C GLY A 88 -7.11 12.50 -5.72
N GLY A 89 -7.16 11.58 -6.69
CA GLY A 89 -6.30 11.63 -7.88
C GLY A 89 -4.82 11.37 -7.60
N VAL A 90 -4.48 10.80 -6.45
CA VAL A 90 -3.11 10.57 -5.97
C VAL A 90 -2.99 9.22 -5.28
N TRP A 91 -1.77 8.67 -5.29
CA TRP A 91 -1.45 7.55 -4.44
C TRP A 91 -1.39 7.98 -2.97
N PRO A 92 -1.72 7.09 -2.02
CA PRO A 92 -1.39 7.32 -0.62
C PRO A 92 0.12 7.56 -0.44
N ALA A 93 0.51 8.27 0.60
CA ALA A 93 1.90 8.65 0.82
C ALA A 93 2.85 7.43 0.81
N GLY A 94 3.94 7.53 0.06
CA GLY A 94 4.95 6.47 -0.07
C GLY A 94 4.61 5.38 -1.10
N TYR A 95 3.40 5.35 -1.66
CA TYR A 95 3.04 4.37 -2.68
C TYR A 95 3.39 4.85 -4.09
N SER A 96 3.88 3.94 -4.93
CA SER A 96 4.02 4.16 -6.37
C SER A 96 3.76 2.87 -7.15
N ALA A 97 3.32 3.00 -8.40
CA ALA A 97 3.04 1.87 -9.27
C ALA A 97 3.78 2.01 -10.60
N ALA A 98 4.38 0.91 -11.07
CA ALA A 98 5.11 0.85 -12.33
C ALA A 98 5.00 -0.54 -12.96
N ALA A 99 5.23 -0.64 -14.26
CA ALA A 99 5.41 -1.88 -14.99
C ALA A 99 6.76 -1.90 -15.73
N ALA A 100 7.26 -3.09 -16.06
CA ALA A 100 8.44 -3.24 -16.92
C ALA A 100 8.18 -2.70 -18.34
N THR A 101 6.93 -2.80 -18.80
CA THR A 101 6.43 -2.16 -20.02
C THR A 101 5.07 -1.54 -19.72
N GLU A 102 5.00 -0.21 -19.82
CA GLU A 102 3.76 0.54 -19.66
C GLU A 102 2.81 0.30 -20.85
N LEU A 103 1.54 0.70 -20.71
CA LEU A 103 0.67 0.81 -21.88
C LEU A 103 1.23 1.91 -22.79
N ALA A 104 1.08 1.73 -24.10
CA ALA A 104 1.40 2.80 -25.03
C ALA A 104 0.34 3.91 -24.91
N ALA A 105 0.76 5.19 -24.93
CA ALA A 105 -0.18 6.31 -24.93
C ALA A 105 -0.82 6.50 -26.32
N ASN A 106 -1.73 5.59 -26.71
CA ASN A 106 -2.47 5.69 -27.98
C ASN A 106 -3.90 5.11 -27.90
N ALA A 107 -4.77 5.50 -28.83
CA ALA A 107 -6.18 5.06 -28.90
C ALA A 107 -6.37 3.53 -28.97
N THR A 108 -5.38 2.79 -29.50
CA THR A 108 -5.43 1.31 -29.57
C THR A 108 -5.20 0.62 -28.22
N SER A 109 -4.85 1.37 -27.17
CA SER A 109 -4.64 0.84 -25.82
C SER A 109 -5.92 0.79 -24.99
N ASN A 110 -7.04 1.31 -25.51
CA ASN A 110 -8.34 1.18 -24.85
C ASN A 110 -8.75 -0.30 -24.76
N GLY A 111 -9.01 -0.78 -23.54
CA GLY A 111 -9.35 -2.18 -23.26
C GLY A 111 -8.16 -3.13 -23.17
N VAL A 112 -6.92 -2.64 -23.32
CA VAL A 112 -5.71 -3.45 -23.15
C VAL A 112 -5.33 -3.50 -21.68
N SER A 113 -5.11 -4.71 -21.17
CA SER A 113 -4.68 -4.91 -19.79
C SER A 113 -3.16 -4.91 -19.62
N LYS A 114 -2.67 -4.38 -18.50
CA LYS A 114 -1.29 -4.57 -18.03
C LYS A 114 -1.23 -4.87 -16.54
N THR A 115 -0.25 -5.69 -16.19
CA THR A 115 0.15 -5.94 -14.81
C THR A 115 1.10 -4.86 -14.33
N CYS A 116 0.71 -4.18 -13.26
CA CYS A 116 1.47 -3.19 -12.54
C CYS A 116 2.01 -3.77 -11.24
N THR A 117 3.16 -3.28 -10.80
CA THR A 117 3.74 -3.55 -9.50
C THR A 117 3.58 -2.32 -8.63
N LEU A 118 2.88 -2.48 -7.51
CA LEU A 118 2.78 -1.51 -6.43
C LEU A 118 3.96 -1.67 -5.48
N THR A 119 4.58 -0.54 -5.13
CA THR A 119 5.68 -0.45 -4.17
C THR A 119 5.34 0.56 -3.09
N LEU A 120 5.87 0.32 -1.89
CA LEU A 120 5.78 1.21 -0.73
C LEU A 120 7.21 1.60 -0.33
N ALA A 121 7.48 2.91 -0.24
CA ALA A 121 8.74 3.44 0.24
C ALA A 121 9.04 2.95 1.67
N ASP A 122 10.32 2.72 1.96
CA ASP A 122 10.83 2.29 3.28
C ASP A 122 10.30 0.93 3.80
N TYR A 123 9.69 0.12 2.92
CA TYR A 123 9.29 -1.25 3.25
C TYR A 123 10.41 -2.26 2.95
N THR A 124 10.96 -2.84 4.01
CA THR A 124 11.89 -3.97 3.96
C THR A 124 11.28 -5.16 4.70
N PRO A 125 11.14 -6.34 4.08
CA PRO A 125 11.60 -6.74 2.75
C PRO A 125 10.70 -6.19 1.62
N ALA A 126 11.29 -5.90 0.46
CA ALA A 126 10.58 -5.34 -0.69
C ALA A 126 9.62 -6.36 -1.32
N THR A 127 8.46 -6.60 -0.70
CA THR A 127 7.41 -7.44 -1.27
C THR A 127 6.62 -6.61 -2.28
N ALA A 128 6.85 -6.87 -3.56
CA ALA A 128 6.06 -6.32 -4.65
C ALA A 128 4.65 -6.91 -4.64
N VAL A 129 3.62 -6.06 -4.57
CA VAL A 129 2.21 -6.47 -4.77
C VAL A 129 1.81 -6.07 -6.18
N THR A 130 1.23 -6.99 -6.95
CA THR A 130 0.82 -6.71 -8.33
C THR A 130 -0.69 -6.51 -8.45
N PHE A 131 -1.10 -5.72 -9.44
CA PHE A 131 -2.49 -5.50 -9.80
C PHE A 131 -2.63 -5.24 -11.30
N GLU A 132 -3.84 -5.36 -11.83
CA GLU A 132 -4.12 -5.15 -13.24
C GLU A 132 -4.78 -3.79 -13.48
N ILE A 133 -4.31 -3.10 -14.53
CA ILE A 133 -4.97 -1.91 -15.07
C ILE A 133 -5.45 -2.19 -16.48
N ILE A 134 -6.53 -1.52 -16.86
CA ILE A 134 -7.09 -1.55 -18.21
C ILE A 134 -6.91 -0.15 -18.82
N GLY A 135 -6.31 -0.09 -19.99
CA GLY A 135 -6.14 1.16 -20.72
C GLY A 135 -7.48 1.78 -21.10
N ALA A 136 -7.61 3.09 -20.96
CA ALA A 136 -8.87 3.78 -21.19
C ALA A 136 -8.65 5.28 -21.45
N GLY A 137 -9.58 5.89 -22.19
CA GLY A 137 -9.66 7.34 -22.31
C GLY A 137 -8.72 7.96 -23.34
N ASN A 138 -8.06 7.14 -24.17
CA ASN A 138 -7.20 7.57 -25.27
C ASN A 138 -7.98 7.86 -26.55
#